data_AF-A0A938KGB2-F1
#
_entry.id   AF-A0A938KGB2-F1
#
_cell.length_a   1.000
_cell.length_b   1.000
_cell.length_c   1.000
_cell.angle_alpha   90.00
_cell.angle_beta   90.00
_cell.angle_gamma   90.00
#
_symmetry.space_group_name_H-M   'P 1'
#
loop_
_entity.id
_entity.type
_entity.pdbx_description
1 polymer ?
#
loop_
_entity_poly.entity_id
_entity_poly.type
_entity_poly.pdbx_seq_one_letter_code
_entity_poly.pdbx_strand_id
1 'polypeptide(L)'
;MKLAVFIERDAILNEVKAGAKHQISPRTLEEFKVIRSSLQPLLDLKEAGFLLIVTTNQSAVSRGDLSRRELDRMHDSLRRTFP
;
A
#
# COMPACT_ATOMS: atom_id res chain seq x y z
N MET A 1 5.52 -2.78 -26.30
CA MET A 1 5.58 -3.31 -24.92
C MET A 1 5.40 -2.16 -23.94
N LYS A 2 4.69 -2.37 -22.82
CA LYS A 2 4.65 -1.40 -21.71
C LYS A 2 5.62 -1.86 -20.62
N LEU A 3 6.45 -0.95 -20.12
CA LEU A 3 7.28 -1.21 -18.94
C LEU A 3 6.44 -1.00 -17.68
N ALA A 4 6.74 -1.75 -16.63
CA ALA A 4 6.01 -1.67 -15.37
C ALA A 4 6.96 -1.58 -14.18
N VAL A 5 6.51 -0.88 -13.14
CA VAL A 5 7.18 -0.80 -11.83
C VAL A 5 6.27 -1.45 -10.80
N PHE A 6 6.81 -2.43 -10.08
CA PHE A 6 6.13 -3.11 -8.98
C PHE A 6 6.51 -2.43 -7.67
N ILE A 7 5.51 -2.08 -6.88
CA ILE A 7 5.66 -1.25 -5.68
C ILE A 7 5.06 -2.00 -4.50
N GLU A 8 5.88 -2.33 -3.50
CA GLU A 8 5.36 -2.84 -2.24
C GLU A 8 4.46 -1.79 -1.59
N ARG A 9 3.32 -2.22 -1.04
CA ARG A 9 2.37 -1.30 -0.39
C ARG A 9 2.88 -0.89 0.99
N ASP A 10 3.21 -1.89 1.80
CA ASP A 10 3.54 -1.71 3.21
C ASP A 10 4.95 -1.09 3.35
N ALA A 11 5.07 -0.07 4.21
CA ALA A 11 6.27 0.76 4.42
C ALA A 11 6.68 1.69 3.27
N ILE A 12 6.10 1.57 2.07
CA ILE A 12 6.37 2.47 0.94
C ILE A 12 5.19 3.41 0.66
N LEU A 13 3.98 2.86 0.59
CA LEU A 13 2.75 3.64 0.34
C LEU A 13 1.95 3.90 1.61
N ASN A 14 2.08 3.03 2.61
CA ASN A 14 1.52 3.23 3.94
C ASN A 14 2.53 2.97 5.04
N GLU A 15 2.34 3.63 6.18
CA GLU A 15 3.09 3.35 7.39
C GLU A 15 2.74 1.95 7.93
N VAL A 16 3.73 1.35 8.59
CA VAL A 16 3.61 0.12 9.35
C VAL A 16 4.16 0.34 10.74
N LYS A 17 3.64 -0.40 11.73
CA LYS A 17 4.19 -0.36 13.08
C LYS A 17 5.42 -1.26 13.16
N ALA A 18 6.48 -0.81 13.83
CA ALA A 18 7.61 -1.68 14.13
C ALA A 18 7.22 -2.69 15.21
N GLY A 19 7.27 -3.98 14.90
CA GLY A 19 7.12 -5.07 15.87
C GLY A 19 8.47 -5.65 16.29
N ALA A 20 8.49 -6.40 17.39
CA ALA A 20 9.72 -6.96 17.98
C ALA A 20 10.50 -7.92 17.05
N LYS A 21 9.83 -8.51 16.05
CA LYS A 21 10.46 -9.43 15.08
C LYS A 21 10.16 -9.07 13.62
N HIS A 22 9.02 -8.43 13.34
CA HIS A 22 8.58 -8.08 11.98
C HIS A 22 7.75 -6.79 12.00
N GLN A 23 7.60 -6.17 10.83
CA GLN A 23 6.65 -5.09 10.62
C GLN A 23 5.21 -5.59 10.85
N ILE A 24 4.40 -4.76 11.51
CA ILE A 24 3.00 -5.04 11.78
C ILE A 24 2.18 -4.14 10.86
N SER A 25 1.55 -4.76 9.87
CA SER A 25 0.60 -4.08 8.98
C SER A 25 -0.63 -3.63 9.77
N PRO A 26 -1.24 -2.49 9.40
CA PRO A 26 -2.46 -1.98 10.03
C PRO A 26 -3.61 -2.98 9.91
N ARG A 27 -4.44 -3.07 10.95
CA ARG A 27 -5.59 -4.00 11.02
C ARG A 27 -6.93 -3.30 10.83
N THR A 28 -6.98 -1.97 10.95
CA THR A 28 -8.16 -1.17 10.67
C THR A 28 -7.80 0.05 9.81
N LEU A 29 -8.79 0.62 9.12
CA LEU A 29 -8.58 1.82 8.31
C LEU A 29 -7.98 2.99 9.12
N GLU A 30 -8.34 3.11 10.40
CA GLU A 30 -7.87 4.19 11.27
C GLU A 30 -6.36 4.08 11.58
N GLU A 31 -5.81 2.86 11.57
CA GLU A 31 -4.37 2.62 11.67
C GLU A 31 -3.63 2.85 10.33
N PHE A 32 -4.37 2.88 9.22
CA PHE A 32 -3.81 2.94 7.86
C PHE A 32 -3.44 4.38 7.48
N LYS A 33 -2.18 4.74 7.71
CA LYS A 33 -1.64 6.06 7.37
C LYS A 33 -0.90 6.03 6.04
N VAL A 34 -1.36 6.83 5.09
CA VAL A 34 -0.76 6.93 3.75
C VAL A 34 0.48 7.82 3.79
N ILE A 35 1.59 7.36 3.21
CA ILE A 35 2.83 8.12 3.08
C ILE A 35 2.70 9.08 1.89
N ARG A 36 2.24 10.31 2.15
CA ARG A 36 1.95 11.30 1.10
C ARG A 36 3.19 11.74 0.31
N SER A 37 4.39 11.63 0.88
CA SER A 37 5.65 11.91 0.19
C SER A 37 5.90 10.97 -1.00
N SER A 38 5.23 9.82 -1.06
CA SER A 38 5.30 8.90 -2.19
C SER A 38 4.55 9.40 -3.42
N LEU A 39 3.75 10.48 -3.33
CA LEU A 39 2.97 11.00 -4.46
C LEU A 39 3.85 11.48 -5.63
N GLN A 40 4.87 12.30 -5.36
CA GLN A 40 5.69 12.89 -6.42
C GLN A 40 6.45 11.81 -7.21
N PRO A 41 7.16 10.86 -6.58
CA PRO A 41 7.81 9.77 -7.32
C PRO A 41 6.85 8.93 -8.17
N LEU A 42 5.61 8.70 -7.71
CA LEU A 42 4.61 7.95 -8.48
C LEU A 42 4.13 8.74 -9.71
N LEU A 43 3.98 10.06 -9.59
CA LEU A 43 3.67 10.93 -10.73
C LEU A 43 4.82 10.92 -11.74
N ASP A 44 6.05 11.09 -11.29
CA ASP A 44 7.24 11.09 -12.16
C ASP A 44 7.34 9.78 -12.97
N LEU A 45 7.08 8.64 -12.33
CA LEU A 45 7.05 7.34 -13.00
C LEU A 45 5.89 7.21 -14.01
N LYS A 46 4.71 7.75 -13.68
CA LYS A 46 3.58 7.76 -14.63
C LYS A 46 3.87 8.66 -15.84
N GLU A 47 4.43 9.83 -15.62
CA GLU A 47 4.82 10.77 -16.69
C GLU A 47 5.89 10.17 -17.59
N ALA A 48 6.81 9.38 -17.03
CA ALA A 48 7.80 8.61 -17.78
C ALA A 48 7.21 7.41 -18.56
N GLY A 49 5.89 7.14 -18.45
CA GLY A 49 5.19 6.13 -19.24
C GLY A 49 5.17 4.72 -18.63
N PHE A 50 5.53 4.57 -17.35
CA PHE A 50 5.48 3.28 -16.67
C PHE A 50 4.05 2.91 -16.22
N LEU A 51 3.73 1.63 -16.30
CA LEU A 51 2.58 1.05 -15.59
C LEU A 51 2.97 0.81 -14.12
N LEU A 52 2.22 1.39 -13.18
CA LEU A 52 2.47 1.17 -11.75
C LEU A 52 1.59 0.04 -11.23
N ILE A 53 2.19 -0.96 -10.59
CA ILE A 53 1.52 -2.12 -10.02
C ILE A 53 1.85 -2.17 -8.54
N VAL A 54 0.86 -1.97 -7.68
CA VAL A 54 1.02 -2.11 -6.23
C VAL A 54 0.86 -3.58 -5.85
N THR A 55 1.86 -4.12 -5.15
CA THR A 55 1.89 -5.49 -4.64
C THR A 55 1.84 -5.48 -3.12
N THR A 56 1.21 -6.48 -2.51
CA THR A 56 1.16 -6.59 -1.05
C THR A 56 0.89 -8.03 -0.60
N ASN A 57 1.50 -8.46 0.51
CA ASN A 57 1.26 -9.75 1.14
C ASN A 57 0.45 -9.57 2.45
N GLN A 58 -0.84 -9.89 2.41
CA GLN A 58 -1.77 -9.69 3.53
C GLN A 58 -2.08 -11.01 4.28
N SER A 59 -1.05 -11.63 4.84
CA SER A 59 -1.18 -12.88 5.62
C SER A 59 -2.16 -12.77 6.81
N ALA A 60 -2.39 -11.56 7.33
CA ALA A 60 -3.38 -11.26 8.37
C ALA A 60 -4.82 -11.62 7.95
N VAL A 61 -5.14 -11.55 6.66
CA VAL A 61 -6.45 -11.97 6.15
C VAL A 61 -6.64 -13.48 6.31
N SER A 62 -5.63 -14.27 5.96
CA SER A 62 -5.67 -15.73 6.10
C SER A 62 -5.75 -16.17 7.57
N ARG A 63 -5.09 -15.43 8.47
CA ARG A 63 -5.15 -15.68 9.92
C ARG A 63 -6.45 -15.21 10.59
N GLY A 64 -7.29 -14.43 9.90
CA GLY A 64 -8.50 -13.83 10.48
C GLY A 64 -8.25 -12.55 11.31
N ASP A 65 -7.01 -12.06 11.37
CA ASP A 65 -6.63 -10.83 12.08
C ASP A 65 -7.09 -9.54 11.36
N LEU A 66 -7.38 -9.64 10.06
CA LEU A 66 -7.80 -8.53 9.20
C LEU A 66 -8.97 -8.97 8.33
N SER A 67 -10.09 -8.25 8.40
CA SER A 67 -11.23 -8.53 7.52
C SER A 67 -10.96 -8.05 6.09
N ARG A 68 -11.50 -8.78 5.10
CA ARG A 68 -11.41 -8.36 3.69
C ARG A 68 -12.02 -6.96 3.46
N ARG A 69 -13.10 -6.64 4.17
CA ARG A 69 -13.75 -5.32 4.09
C ARG A 69 -12.83 -4.20 4.55
N GLU A 70 -12.12 -4.38 5.67
CA GLU A 70 -11.15 -3.38 6.13
C GLU A 70 -10.00 -3.22 5.15
N LEU A 71 -9.50 -4.34 4.61
CA LEU A 71 -8.45 -4.31 3.58
C LEU A 71 -8.89 -3.53 2.34
N ASP A 72 -10.10 -3.76 1.84
CA ASP A 72 -10.63 -3.05 0.67
C ASP A 72 -10.76 -1.54 0.95
N ARG A 73 -11.20 -1.15 2.16
CA ARG A 73 -11.24 0.28 2.57
C ARG A 73 -9.86 0.93 2.56
N MET A 74 -8.82 0.21 2.99
CA MET A 74 -7.44 0.69 2.94
C MET A 74 -6.97 0.89 1.49
N HIS A 75 -7.28 -0.06 0.60
CA HIS A 75 -6.95 0.04 -0.82
C HIS A 75 -7.67 1.21 -1.50
N ASP A 76 -8.93 1.47 -1.14
CA ASP A 76 -9.67 2.63 -1.63
C ASP A 76 -9.05 3.95 -1.16
N SER A 77 -8.50 4.00 0.06
CA SER A 77 -7.76 5.18 0.54
C SER A 77 -6.53 5.47 -0.32
N LEU A 78 -5.78 4.44 -0.73
CA LEU A 78 -4.66 4.57 -1.66
C LEU A 78 -5.11 5.07 -3.03
N ARG A 79 -6.16 4.47 -3.60
CA ARG A 79 -6.71 4.86 -4.91
C ARG A 79 -7.22 6.30 -4.96
N ARG A 80 -7.71 6.83 -3.84
CA ARG A 80 -8.11 8.24 -3.72
C ARG A 80 -6.93 9.18 -3.54
N THR A 81 -5.80 8.66 -3.08
CA THR A 81 -4.61 9.46 -2.75
C THR A 81 -3.62 9.52 -3.91
N PHE A 82 -3.45 8.42 -4.63
CA PHE A 82 -2.44 8.25 -5.66
C PHE A 82 -3.07 8.13 -7.05
N PRO A 83 -2.38 8.58 -8.10
CA PRO A 83 -2.88 8.64 -9.47
C PRO A 83 -3.06 7.27 -10.13
#